data_AF-A0A6T9FG00-F1
#
_entry.id   AF-A0A6T9FG00-F1
#
_cell.length_a   1.000
_cell.length_b   1.000
_cell.length_c   1.000
_cell.angle_alpha   90.00
_cell.angle_beta   90.00
_cell.angle_gamma   90.00
#
_symmetry.space_group_name_H-M   'P 1'
#
loop_
_entity.id
_entity.type
_entity.pdbx_description
1 polymer ?
#
loop_
_entity_poly.entity_id
_entity_poly.type
_entity_poly.pdbx_seq_one_letter_code
_entity_poly.pdbx_strand_id
1 'polypeptide(L)'
;YTALAFAGAISFEDGVRITKARGEAMQAASEASKSGMVSIIGLDSDTVAEVCKAASEASGEPISIANFLCPGNYACSGGSAAVDKVMEIAKPDFKARMAVKLAVAGAFHTEFMAPAVATLAEVLEDVTVSKPRIPVISNVDAKPHSDPAVIKQILTQQVTAPVQWETIMKEMVGNGFEQGYELGPGKVLAGIMKRVDKKAKMTNVEV
;
A
#
# COMPACT_ATOMS: atom_id res chain seq x y z
N TYR A 1 -10.65 -2.88 -2.34
CA TYR A 1 -11.76 -3.09 -3.30
C TYR A 1 -12.23 -4.53 -3.32
N THR A 2 -11.44 -5.51 -3.77
CA THR A 2 -11.84 -6.94 -3.79
C THR A 2 -12.36 -7.44 -2.44
N ALA A 3 -11.70 -7.09 -1.32
CA ALA A 3 -12.18 -7.45 0.02
C ALA A 3 -13.57 -6.85 0.36
N LEU A 4 -13.87 -5.63 -0.11
CA LEU A 4 -15.18 -4.99 0.10
C LEU A 4 -16.26 -5.65 -0.76
N ALA A 5 -15.94 -5.97 -2.03
CA ALA A 5 -16.84 -6.71 -2.90
C ALA A 5 -17.12 -8.10 -2.32
N PHE A 6 -16.06 -8.81 -1.90
CA PHE A 6 -16.18 -10.09 -1.21
C PHE A 6 -16.99 -9.94 0.07
N ALA A 7 -16.87 -8.86 0.85
CA ALA A 7 -17.68 -8.63 2.05
C ALA A 7 -19.10 -8.10 1.77
N GLY A 8 -19.49 -7.91 0.51
CA GLY A 8 -20.83 -7.44 0.11
C GLY A 8 -21.06 -5.95 0.39
N ALA A 9 -19.98 -5.19 0.61
CA ALA A 9 -20.04 -3.76 0.84
C ALA A 9 -20.16 -2.97 -0.48
N ILE A 10 -19.68 -3.52 -1.59
CA ILE A 10 -19.84 -2.97 -2.94
C ILE A 10 -20.17 -4.11 -3.90
N SER A 11 -20.81 -3.80 -5.03
CA SER A 11 -21.00 -4.79 -6.11
C SER A 11 -19.67 -5.12 -6.81
N PHE A 12 -19.63 -6.21 -7.58
CA PHE A 12 -18.47 -6.54 -8.39
C PHE A 12 -18.27 -5.47 -9.49
N GLU A 13 -19.37 -5.08 -10.13
CA GLU A 13 -19.43 -4.07 -11.19
C GLU A 13 -18.91 -2.72 -10.70
N ASP A 14 -19.34 -2.28 -9.52
CA ASP A 14 -18.81 -1.06 -8.89
C ASP A 14 -17.33 -1.23 -8.53
N GLY A 15 -16.94 -2.40 -8.02
CA GLY A 15 -15.54 -2.72 -7.76
C GLY A 15 -14.65 -2.52 -8.99
N VAL A 16 -15.09 -3.01 -10.16
CA VAL A 16 -14.39 -2.82 -11.45
C VAL A 16 -14.41 -1.35 -11.88
N ARG A 17 -15.56 -0.67 -11.81
CA ARG A 17 -15.68 0.76 -12.17
C ARG A 17 -14.73 1.64 -11.35
N ILE A 18 -14.71 1.44 -10.02
CA ILE A 18 -13.84 2.20 -9.12
C ILE A 18 -12.37 1.91 -9.40
N THR A 19 -12.00 0.64 -9.52
CA THR A 19 -10.58 0.27 -9.71
C THR A 19 -10.03 0.74 -11.06
N LYS A 20 -10.85 0.74 -12.11
CA LYS A 20 -10.52 1.35 -13.40
C LYS A 20 -10.25 2.85 -13.24
N ALA A 21 -11.22 3.60 -12.71
CA ALA A 21 -11.08 5.05 -12.54
C ALA A 21 -9.89 5.43 -11.65
N ARG A 22 -9.69 4.69 -10.55
CA ARG A 22 -8.52 4.84 -9.68
C ARG A 22 -7.21 4.61 -10.44
N GLY A 23 -7.13 3.55 -11.23
CA GLY A 23 -5.93 3.23 -12.01
C GLY A 23 -5.60 4.31 -13.03
N GLU A 24 -6.60 4.76 -13.80
CA GLU A 24 -6.44 5.83 -14.79
C GLU A 24 -6.03 7.15 -14.14
N ALA A 25 -6.66 7.53 -13.03
CA ALA A 25 -6.33 8.78 -12.32
C ALA A 25 -4.93 8.76 -11.70
N MET A 26 -4.51 7.64 -11.10
CA MET A 26 -3.15 7.49 -10.56
C MET A 26 -2.08 7.43 -11.66
N GLN A 27 -2.41 6.84 -12.82
CA GLN A 27 -1.54 6.86 -13.98
C GLN A 27 -1.34 8.30 -14.48
N ALA A 28 -2.42 9.07 -14.65
CA ALA A 28 -2.34 10.48 -15.05
C ALA A 28 -1.52 11.33 -14.05
N ALA A 29 -1.70 11.11 -12.74
CA ALA A 29 -0.89 11.78 -11.72
C ALA A 29 0.61 11.43 -11.85
N SER A 30 0.93 10.18 -12.18
CA SER A 30 2.29 9.70 -12.38
C SER A 30 2.95 10.29 -13.63
N GLU A 31 2.17 10.47 -14.71
CA GLU A 31 2.65 11.11 -15.95
C GLU A 31 2.90 12.61 -15.78
N ALA A 32 2.13 13.27 -14.92
CA ALA A 32 2.29 14.68 -14.61
C ALA A 32 3.54 14.99 -13.77
N SER A 33 4.05 14.02 -12.99
CA SER A 33 5.20 14.21 -12.11
C SER A 33 6.11 12.98 -12.07
N LYS A 34 7.35 13.15 -12.55
CA LYS A 34 8.38 12.10 -12.51
C LYS A 34 8.62 11.62 -11.08
N SER A 35 8.22 10.38 -10.83
CA SER A 35 8.21 9.80 -9.49
C SER A 35 8.33 8.28 -9.58
N GLY A 36 8.51 7.60 -8.46
CA GLY A 36 8.63 6.15 -8.45
C GLY A 36 8.69 5.57 -7.05
N MET A 37 9.03 4.29 -6.97
CA MET A 37 9.11 3.56 -5.72
C MET A 37 10.36 2.66 -5.64
N VAL A 38 10.84 2.42 -4.42
CA VAL A 38 11.97 1.56 -4.10
C VAL A 38 11.67 0.72 -2.86
N SER A 39 11.89 -0.59 -2.94
CA SER A 39 11.83 -1.49 -1.79
C SER A 39 13.18 -1.54 -1.09
N ILE A 40 13.20 -1.28 0.21
CA ILE A 40 14.37 -1.38 1.07
C ILE A 40 14.20 -2.60 1.98
N ILE A 41 15.20 -3.49 1.97
CA ILE A 41 15.18 -4.76 2.67
C ILE A 41 16.33 -4.82 3.67
N GLY A 42 16.04 -5.32 4.87
CA GLY A 42 17.02 -5.60 5.92
C GLY A 42 17.23 -4.47 6.93
N LEU A 43 16.43 -3.41 6.87
CA LEU A 43 16.41 -2.31 7.86
C LEU A 43 15.06 -2.28 8.59
N ASP A 44 15.01 -1.78 9.82
CA ASP A 44 13.77 -1.43 10.51
C ASP A 44 13.14 -0.14 9.95
N SER A 45 11.90 0.15 10.36
CA SER A 45 11.12 1.30 9.84
C SER A 45 11.75 2.64 10.17
N ASP A 46 12.38 2.76 11.34
CA ASP A 46 12.93 4.02 11.83
C ASP A 46 14.18 4.36 11.03
N THR A 47 15.05 3.38 10.81
CA THR A 47 16.22 3.52 9.94
C THR A 47 15.80 3.80 8.48
N VAL A 48 14.71 3.19 7.99
CA VAL A 48 14.19 3.52 6.64
C VAL A 48 13.65 4.95 6.56
N ALA A 49 13.05 5.47 7.64
CA ALA A 49 12.63 6.87 7.70
C ALA A 49 13.84 7.81 7.63
N GLU A 50 14.96 7.47 8.30
CA GLU A 50 16.23 8.19 8.18
C GLU A 50 16.80 8.15 6.76
N VAL A 51 16.74 6.99 6.08
CA VAL A 51 17.13 6.87 4.67
C VAL A 51 16.28 7.81 3.79
N CYS A 52 14.97 7.84 3.99
CA CYS A 52 14.06 8.71 3.23
C CYS A 52 14.41 10.19 3.47
N LYS A 53 14.66 10.57 4.72
CA LYS A 53 15.06 11.93 5.08
C LYS A 53 16.36 12.34 4.39
N ALA A 54 17.41 11.51 4.51
CA ALA A 54 18.71 11.78 3.88
C ALA A 54 18.61 11.86 2.35
N ALA A 55 17.82 10.98 1.74
CA ALA A 55 17.59 11.00 0.30
C ALA A 55 16.82 12.25 -0.15
N SER A 56 15.82 12.67 0.62
CA SER A 56 15.05 13.89 0.34
C SER A 56 15.92 15.14 0.46
N GLU A 57 16.72 15.26 1.52
CA GLU A 57 17.63 16.39 1.73
C GLU A 57 18.69 16.49 0.62
N ALA A 58 19.27 15.36 0.20
CA ALA A 58 20.32 15.34 -0.81
C ALA A 58 19.79 15.54 -2.25
N SER A 59 18.57 15.12 -2.55
CA SER A 59 17.97 15.24 -3.89
C SER A 59 17.12 16.50 -4.08
N GLY A 60 16.63 17.09 -3.00
CA GLY A 60 15.64 18.18 -3.03
C GLY A 60 14.21 17.73 -3.38
N GLU A 61 13.97 16.42 -3.54
CA GLU A 61 12.64 15.86 -3.83
C GLU A 61 12.09 15.08 -2.62
N PRO A 62 10.77 15.06 -2.39
CA PRO A 62 10.20 14.31 -1.27
C PRO A 62 10.17 12.80 -1.54
N ILE A 63 10.42 12.01 -0.49
CA ILE A 63 10.25 10.56 -0.46
C ILE A 63 9.86 10.11 0.95
N SER A 64 8.98 9.13 1.05
CA SER A 64 8.53 8.57 2.34
C SER A 64 8.20 7.09 2.21
N ILE A 65 8.03 6.41 3.34
CA ILE A 65 7.51 5.03 3.36
C ILE A 65 6.06 5.04 2.88
N ALA A 66 5.76 4.25 1.86
CA ALA A 66 4.44 4.08 1.26
C ALA A 66 3.82 2.71 1.58
N ASN A 67 4.64 1.68 1.82
CA ASN A 67 4.14 0.37 2.22
C ASN A 67 4.98 -0.20 3.36
N PHE A 68 4.34 -0.40 4.50
CA PHE A 68 4.86 -1.19 5.60
C PHE A 68 4.51 -2.65 5.32
N LEU A 69 5.41 -3.39 4.65
CA LEU A 69 5.11 -4.75 4.15
C LEU A 69 5.32 -5.81 5.22
N CYS A 70 6.48 -5.84 5.85
CA CYS A 70 6.79 -6.76 6.95
C CYS A 70 8.10 -6.33 7.60
N PRO A 71 8.42 -6.84 8.81
CA PRO A 71 9.69 -6.52 9.46
C PRO A 71 10.89 -6.73 8.53
N GLY A 72 11.65 -5.66 8.31
CA GLY A 72 12.80 -5.67 7.42
C GLY A 72 12.47 -5.55 5.93
N ASN A 73 11.29 -5.07 5.54
CA ASN A 73 10.92 -4.78 4.14
C ASN A 73 9.88 -3.67 4.06
N TYR A 74 10.29 -2.55 3.48
CA TYR A 74 9.46 -1.36 3.34
C TYR A 74 9.58 -0.83 1.92
N ALA A 75 8.46 -0.44 1.31
CA ALA A 75 8.49 0.29 0.03
C ALA A 75 8.43 1.79 0.30
N CYS A 76 9.39 2.52 -0.22
CA CYS A 76 9.44 3.97 -0.20
C CYS A 76 8.99 4.51 -1.56
N SER A 77 8.39 5.69 -1.56
CA SER A 77 7.71 6.27 -2.70
C SER A 77 7.94 7.77 -2.71
N GLY A 78 8.31 8.33 -3.85
CA GLY A 78 8.68 9.74 -3.95
C GLY A 78 9.15 10.17 -5.33
N GLY A 79 9.77 11.35 -5.37
CA GLY A 79 10.37 11.90 -6.58
C GLY A 79 11.47 10.98 -7.14
N SER A 80 11.64 10.99 -8.46
CA SER A 80 12.60 10.09 -9.13
C SER A 80 14.03 10.30 -8.64
N ALA A 81 14.45 11.54 -8.39
CA ALA A 81 15.80 11.84 -7.90
C ALA A 81 15.97 11.34 -6.46
N ALA A 82 14.94 11.45 -5.62
CA ALA A 82 14.96 10.91 -4.27
C ALA A 82 15.02 9.37 -4.25
N VAL A 83 14.28 8.70 -5.15
CA VAL A 83 14.34 7.24 -5.33
C VAL A 83 15.73 6.78 -5.76
N ASP A 84 16.33 7.46 -6.72
CA ASP A 84 17.69 7.13 -7.17
C ASP A 84 18.70 7.39 -6.04
N LYS A 85 18.51 8.46 -5.25
CA LYS A 85 19.33 8.73 -4.07
C LYS A 85 19.21 7.65 -3.00
N VAL A 86 18.02 7.11 -2.74
CA VAL A 86 17.83 5.96 -1.84
C VAL A 86 18.64 4.75 -2.34
N MET A 87 18.61 4.47 -3.64
CA MET A 87 19.37 3.36 -4.23
C MET A 87 20.89 3.50 -4.02
N GLU A 88 21.40 4.75 -4.04
CA GLU A 88 22.80 5.04 -3.77
C GLU A 88 23.17 4.83 -2.30
N ILE A 89 22.38 5.35 -1.35
CA ILE A 89 22.80 5.47 0.06
C ILE A 89 22.37 4.31 0.95
N ALA A 90 21.26 3.63 0.62
CA ALA A 90 20.62 2.68 1.54
C ALA A 90 21.58 1.55 1.98
N LYS A 91 22.38 1.01 1.05
CA LYS A 91 23.34 -0.06 1.34
C LYS A 91 24.68 0.44 1.92
N PRO A 92 25.42 1.38 1.29
CA PRO A 92 26.73 1.78 1.80
C PRO A 92 26.64 2.52 3.15
N ASP A 93 25.63 3.37 3.33
CA ASP A 93 25.58 4.28 4.48
C ASP A 93 24.74 3.69 5.61
N PHE A 94 23.55 3.17 5.27
CA PHE A 94 22.58 2.65 6.25
C PHE A 94 22.61 1.13 6.42
N LYS A 95 23.48 0.43 5.68
CA LYS A 95 23.66 -1.03 5.78
C LYS A 95 22.43 -1.85 5.41
N ALA A 96 21.55 -1.34 4.55
CA ALA A 96 20.47 -2.13 3.98
C ALA A 96 21.03 -3.37 3.30
N ARG A 97 20.35 -4.50 3.45
CA ARG A 97 20.70 -5.73 2.74
C ARG A 97 20.55 -5.53 1.23
N MET A 98 19.47 -4.87 0.82
CA MET A 98 19.15 -4.62 -0.58
C MET A 98 18.21 -3.42 -0.72
N ALA A 99 18.38 -2.68 -1.82
CA ALA A 99 17.40 -1.72 -2.31
C ALA A 99 17.03 -2.12 -3.76
N VAL A 100 15.75 -2.12 -4.09
CA VAL A 100 15.25 -2.52 -5.43
C VAL A 100 14.23 -1.52 -5.92
N LYS A 101 14.53 -0.85 -7.04
CA LYS A 101 13.56 0.02 -7.72
C LYS A 101 12.40 -0.83 -8.25
N LEU A 102 11.17 -0.38 -7.97
CA LEU A 102 9.96 -1.11 -8.35
C LEU A 102 9.51 -0.70 -9.75
N ALA A 103 9.04 -1.67 -10.54
CA ALA A 103 8.47 -1.44 -11.86
C ALA A 103 7.02 -0.94 -11.76
N VAL A 104 6.87 0.32 -11.34
CA VAL A 104 5.58 1.00 -11.15
C VAL A 104 5.58 2.35 -11.85
N ALA A 105 4.39 2.87 -12.15
CA ALA A 105 4.23 4.10 -12.92
C ALA A 105 4.67 5.37 -12.17
N GLY A 106 4.49 5.42 -10.85
CA GLY A 106 4.80 6.60 -10.05
C GLY A 106 4.79 6.37 -8.55
N ALA A 107 4.85 7.46 -7.78
CA ALA A 107 4.93 7.45 -6.33
C ALA A 107 3.58 7.21 -5.63
N PHE A 108 3.09 5.97 -5.69
CA PHE A 108 1.82 5.59 -5.04
C PHE A 108 1.86 5.76 -3.52
N HIS A 109 0.68 5.98 -2.91
CA HIS A 109 0.51 6.10 -1.46
C HIS A 109 1.29 7.29 -0.84
N THR A 110 1.37 8.39 -1.61
CA THR A 110 1.97 9.66 -1.18
C THR A 110 1.19 10.83 -1.77
N GLU A 111 1.55 12.05 -1.37
CA GLU A 111 1.00 13.30 -1.92
C GLU A 111 1.18 13.47 -3.43
N PHE A 112 2.10 12.74 -4.07
CA PHE A 112 2.18 12.71 -5.55
C PHE A 112 0.90 12.22 -6.20
N MET A 113 0.07 11.46 -5.48
CA MET A 113 -1.22 10.96 -5.96
C MET A 113 -2.40 11.87 -5.59
N ALA A 114 -2.17 13.02 -4.95
CA ALA A 114 -3.24 13.98 -4.61
C ALA A 114 -4.14 14.36 -5.80
N PRO A 115 -3.62 14.54 -7.05
CA PRO A 115 -4.48 14.82 -8.20
C PRO A 115 -5.51 13.71 -8.51
N ALA A 116 -5.22 12.46 -8.14
CA ALA A 116 -6.11 11.32 -8.40
C ALA A 116 -7.28 11.23 -7.40
N VAL A 117 -7.20 11.97 -6.29
CA VAL A 117 -8.17 11.90 -5.18
C VAL A 117 -9.55 12.39 -5.62
N ALA A 118 -9.62 13.53 -6.32
CA ALA A 118 -10.88 14.11 -6.74
C ALA A 118 -11.66 13.19 -7.69
N THR A 119 -10.98 12.63 -8.70
CA THR A 119 -11.59 11.68 -9.64
C THR A 119 -12.09 10.42 -8.94
N LEU A 120 -11.34 9.89 -7.96
CA LEU A 120 -11.80 8.73 -7.20
C LEU A 120 -13.01 9.07 -6.32
N ALA A 121 -13.01 10.25 -5.68
CA ALA A 121 -14.10 10.70 -4.83
C ALA A 121 -15.41 10.81 -5.63
N GLU A 122 -15.38 11.43 -6.81
CA GLU A 122 -16.52 11.55 -7.71
C GLU A 122 -17.11 10.18 -8.07
N VAL A 123 -16.28 9.20 -8.44
CA VAL A 123 -16.76 7.85 -8.74
C VAL A 123 -17.35 7.16 -7.51
N LEU A 124 -16.80 7.42 -6.32
CA LEU A 124 -17.31 6.85 -5.07
C LEU A 124 -18.64 7.49 -4.63
N GLU A 125 -18.96 8.72 -5.06
CA GLU A 125 -20.26 9.34 -4.78
C GLU A 125 -21.40 8.51 -5.41
N ASP A 126 -21.22 8.10 -6.66
CA ASP A 126 -22.17 7.29 -7.44
C ASP A 126 -22.32 5.85 -6.94
N VAL A 127 -21.33 5.32 -6.21
CA VAL A 127 -21.33 3.93 -5.77
C VAL A 127 -22.15 3.77 -4.50
N THR A 128 -23.01 2.76 -4.48
CA THR A 128 -23.67 2.33 -3.25
C THR A 128 -22.70 1.51 -2.40
N VAL A 129 -22.34 2.04 -1.23
CA VAL A 129 -21.58 1.30 -0.22
C VAL A 129 -22.54 0.83 0.86
N SER A 130 -22.50 -0.46 1.17
CA SER A 130 -23.27 -1.10 2.23
C SER A 130 -22.37 -1.50 3.39
N LYS A 131 -22.97 -1.76 4.56
CA LYS A 131 -22.25 -2.33 5.70
C LYS A 131 -21.66 -3.70 5.30
N PRO A 132 -20.33 -3.91 5.43
CA PRO A 132 -19.71 -5.20 5.16
C PRO A 132 -20.27 -6.30 6.07
N ARG A 133 -20.55 -7.50 5.52
CA ARG A 133 -21.04 -8.65 6.30
C ARG A 133 -19.95 -9.33 7.14
N ILE A 134 -18.70 -9.09 6.78
CA ILE A 134 -17.50 -9.50 7.51
C ILE A 134 -16.57 -8.28 7.64
N PRO A 135 -15.77 -8.17 8.71
CA PRO A 135 -14.83 -7.06 8.87
C PRO A 135 -13.86 -6.96 7.69
N VAL A 136 -13.68 -5.75 7.18
CA VAL A 136 -12.64 -5.42 6.19
C VAL A 136 -11.69 -4.43 6.82
N ILE A 137 -10.42 -4.81 6.95
CA ILE A 137 -9.40 -3.97 7.58
C ILE A 137 -8.86 -2.97 6.56
N SER A 138 -8.84 -1.70 6.95
CA SER A 138 -8.34 -0.61 6.14
C SER A 138 -6.82 -0.57 6.11
N ASN A 139 -6.25 -0.33 4.93
CA ASN A 139 -4.81 -0.08 4.78
C ASN A 139 -4.35 1.23 5.42
N VAL A 140 -5.25 2.18 5.65
CA VAL A 140 -4.91 3.55 6.11
C VAL A 140 -4.61 3.57 7.60
N ASP A 141 -5.46 2.94 8.41
CA ASP A 141 -5.42 3.03 9.87
C ASP A 141 -5.39 1.66 10.57
N ALA A 142 -5.26 0.58 9.80
CA ALA A 142 -5.24 -0.80 10.26
C ALA A 142 -6.50 -1.25 11.03
N LYS A 143 -7.64 -0.57 10.87
CA LYS A 143 -8.88 -0.87 11.61
C LYS A 143 -10.00 -1.41 10.72
N PRO A 144 -10.92 -2.22 11.28
CA PRO A 144 -12.17 -2.55 10.60
C PRO A 144 -13.11 -1.35 10.60
N HIS A 145 -13.79 -1.13 9.47
CA HIS A 145 -14.83 -0.09 9.34
C HIS A 145 -16.13 -0.71 8.87
N SER A 146 -17.23 -0.25 9.44
CA SER A 146 -18.58 -0.76 9.12
C SER A 146 -19.56 0.30 8.62
N ASP A 147 -19.26 1.57 8.86
CA ASP A 147 -20.04 2.70 8.37
C ASP A 147 -19.70 2.97 6.89
N PRO A 148 -20.69 2.90 5.97
CA PRO A 148 -20.48 3.19 4.56
C PRO A 148 -19.83 4.55 4.25
N ALA A 149 -20.18 5.60 5.01
CA ALA A 149 -19.62 6.94 4.80
C ALA A 149 -18.13 6.97 5.15
N VAL A 150 -17.76 6.33 6.27
CA VAL A 150 -16.36 6.19 6.68
C VAL A 150 -15.58 5.35 5.68
N ILE A 151 -16.17 4.27 5.15
CA ILE A 151 -15.53 3.43 4.12
C ILE A 151 -15.23 4.27 2.86
N LYS A 152 -16.17 5.09 2.37
CA LYS A 152 -15.93 5.97 1.20
C LYS A 152 -14.77 6.95 1.45
N GLN A 153 -14.73 7.58 2.63
CA GLN A 153 -13.64 8.49 3.00
C GLN A 153 -12.29 7.78 3.02
N ILE A 154 -12.21 6.59 3.63
CA ILE A 154 -11.00 5.79 3.71
C ILE A 154 -10.51 5.35 2.33
N LEU A 155 -11.41 4.94 1.43
CA LEU A 155 -11.04 4.54 0.07
C LEU A 155 -10.40 5.69 -0.72
N THR A 156 -10.91 6.91 -0.50
CA THR A 156 -10.36 8.14 -1.08
C THR A 156 -8.98 8.44 -0.49
N GLN A 157 -8.85 8.40 0.84
CA GLN A 157 -7.60 8.64 1.55
C GLN A 157 -6.51 7.60 1.23
N GLN A 158 -6.87 6.35 0.94
CA GLN A 158 -5.94 5.26 0.64
C GLN A 158 -4.98 5.58 -0.52
N VAL A 159 -5.37 6.47 -1.44
CA VAL A 159 -4.56 6.83 -2.61
C VAL A 159 -3.28 7.58 -2.21
N THR A 160 -3.34 8.39 -1.16
CA THR A 160 -2.21 9.21 -0.68
C THR A 160 -1.65 8.75 0.67
N ALA A 161 -2.34 7.84 1.37
CA ALA A 161 -1.89 7.31 2.65
C ALA A 161 -1.07 6.02 2.52
N PRO A 162 -0.07 5.81 3.39
CA PRO A 162 0.73 4.59 3.40
C PRO A 162 -0.09 3.35 3.74
N VAL A 163 0.30 2.21 3.20
CA VAL A 163 -0.33 0.91 3.45
C VAL A 163 0.28 0.25 4.70
N GLN A 164 -0.56 0.06 5.71
CA GLN A 164 -0.20 -0.47 7.04
C GLN A 164 -0.24 -2.01 7.13
N TRP A 165 0.21 -2.72 6.09
CA TRP A 165 0.07 -4.19 6.04
C TRP A 165 0.75 -4.92 7.20
N GLU A 166 1.96 -4.50 7.57
CA GLU A 166 2.70 -5.05 8.70
C GLU A 166 1.91 -4.93 10.01
N THR A 167 1.36 -3.75 10.28
CA THR A 167 0.53 -3.47 11.47
C THR A 167 -0.70 -4.36 11.48
N ILE A 168 -1.44 -4.41 10.36
CA ILE A 168 -2.63 -5.24 10.22
C ILE A 168 -2.31 -6.71 10.52
N MET A 169 -1.25 -7.25 9.90
CA MET A 169 -0.93 -8.66 10.07
C MET A 169 -0.41 -8.99 11.47
N LYS A 170 0.36 -8.10 12.11
CA LYS A 170 0.79 -8.27 13.51
C LYS A 170 -0.42 -8.31 14.45
N GLU A 171 -1.38 -7.41 14.25
CA GLU A 171 -2.61 -7.40 15.05
C GLU A 171 -3.46 -8.65 14.81
N MET A 172 -3.59 -9.10 13.56
CA MET A 172 -4.32 -10.33 13.25
C MET A 172 -3.67 -11.55 13.93
N VAL A 173 -2.34 -11.67 13.88
CA VAL A 173 -1.61 -12.76 14.57
C VAL A 173 -1.82 -12.69 16.08
N GLY A 174 -1.70 -11.49 16.68
CA GLY A 174 -1.95 -11.28 18.10
C GLY A 174 -3.38 -11.62 18.55
N ASN A 175 -4.35 -11.53 17.62
CA ASN A 175 -5.76 -11.82 17.85
C ASN A 175 -6.17 -13.25 17.42
N GLY A 176 -5.23 -14.18 17.30
CA GLY A 176 -5.54 -15.59 17.09
C GLY A 176 -5.73 -15.98 15.63
N PHE A 177 -5.00 -15.38 14.70
CA PHE A 177 -4.96 -15.82 13.30
C PHE A 177 -4.56 -17.31 13.18
N GLU A 178 -5.44 -18.13 12.60
CA GLU A 178 -5.21 -19.58 12.45
C GLU A 178 -4.79 -19.98 11.02
N GLN A 179 -5.44 -19.39 10.01
CA GLN A 179 -5.29 -19.73 8.60
C GLN A 179 -5.69 -18.56 7.72
N GLY A 180 -4.91 -18.30 6.67
CA GLY A 180 -5.24 -17.34 5.61
C GLY A 180 -5.32 -17.98 4.24
N TYR A 181 -6.06 -17.32 3.36
CA TYR A 181 -6.17 -17.67 1.94
C TYR A 181 -5.80 -16.44 1.12
N GLU A 182 -4.78 -16.55 0.29
CA GLU A 182 -4.44 -15.54 -0.72
C GLU A 182 -5.15 -15.94 -2.01
N LEU A 183 -6.10 -15.11 -2.45
CA LEU A 183 -6.86 -15.35 -3.67
C LEU A 183 -6.38 -14.43 -4.78
N GLY A 184 -6.08 -15.01 -5.95
CA GLY A 184 -5.60 -14.28 -7.12
C GLY A 184 -4.22 -14.75 -7.59
N PRO A 185 -3.63 -14.08 -8.59
CA PRO A 185 -2.40 -14.52 -9.21
C PRO A 185 -1.18 -14.34 -8.29
N GLY A 186 -0.32 -15.36 -8.27
CA GLY A 186 0.93 -15.32 -7.50
C GLY A 186 0.70 -15.49 -5.99
N LYS A 187 1.77 -15.33 -5.21
CA LYS A 187 1.81 -15.69 -3.78
C LYS A 187 2.54 -14.68 -2.89
N VAL A 188 2.44 -13.41 -3.26
CA VAL A 188 3.22 -12.32 -2.63
C VAL A 188 2.77 -12.12 -1.19
N LEU A 189 1.47 -12.08 -0.93
CA LEU A 189 0.90 -11.85 0.40
C LEU A 189 1.22 -13.00 1.34
N ALA A 190 1.15 -14.26 0.88
CA ALA A 190 1.57 -15.43 1.64
C ALA A 190 3.08 -15.38 1.96
N GLY A 191 3.89 -14.91 1.01
CA GLY A 191 5.33 -14.72 1.20
C GLY A 191 5.68 -13.68 2.26
N ILE A 192 5.06 -12.50 2.22
CA ILE A 192 5.28 -11.45 3.22
C ILE A 192 4.67 -11.84 4.58
N MET A 193 3.55 -12.56 4.61
CA MET A 193 2.94 -13.03 5.86
C MET A 193 3.89 -13.96 6.63
N LYS A 194 4.60 -14.86 5.94
CA LYS A 194 5.62 -15.73 6.56
C LYS A 194 6.80 -14.97 7.17
N ARG A 195 7.02 -13.72 6.74
CA ARG A 195 8.01 -12.82 7.35
C ARG A 195 7.49 -12.09 8.59
N VAL A 196 6.18 -11.94 8.70
CA VAL A 196 5.51 -11.43 9.92
C VAL A 196 5.44 -12.54 10.97
N ASP A 197 4.95 -13.72 10.60
CA ASP A 197 4.92 -14.90 11.46
C ASP A 197 5.26 -16.17 10.66
N LYS A 198 6.36 -16.83 11.05
CA LYS A 198 6.83 -18.07 10.41
C LYS A 198 5.87 -19.24 10.59
N LYS A 199 4.98 -19.19 11.60
CA LYS A 199 3.97 -20.23 11.89
C LYS A 199 2.65 -19.99 11.16
N ALA A 200 2.46 -18.82 10.54
CA ALA A 200 1.24 -18.49 9.83
C ALA A 200 0.95 -19.51 8.72
N LYS A 201 -0.24 -20.12 8.77
CA LYS A 201 -0.70 -21.03 7.73
C LYS A 201 -1.35 -20.21 6.63
N MET A 202 -0.82 -20.33 5.42
CA MET A 202 -1.30 -19.61 4.24
C MET A 202 -1.52 -20.60 3.10
N THR A 203 -2.69 -20.54 2.49
CA THR A 203 -3.04 -21.28 1.27
C THR A 203 -3.20 -20.29 0.14
N ASN A 204 -2.57 -20.56 -0.99
CA ASN A 204 -2.75 -19.77 -2.19
C ASN A 204 -3.82 -20.41 -3.08
N VAL A 205 -4.72 -19.59 -3.62
CA VAL A 205 -5.81 -20.01 -4.49
C VAL A 205 -5.68 -19.20 -5.78
N GLU A 206 -5.08 -19.83 -6.78
CA GLU A 206 -4.98 -19.28 -8.14
C GLU A 206 -6.34 -19.43 -8.83
N VAL A 207 -6.77 -18.37 -9.53
CA VAL A 207 -8.06 -18.27 -10.24
C VAL A 207 -7.79 -17.94 -11.70
#